data_AF-A0A8K0UCP0-F1
#
_entry.id   AF-A0A8K0UCP0-F1
#
_cell.length_a   1.000
_cell.length_b   1.000
_cell.length_c   1.000
_cell.angle_alpha   90.00
_cell.angle_beta   90.00
_cell.angle_gamma   90.00
#
_symmetry.space_group_name_H-M   'P 1'
#
loop_
_entity.id
_entity.type
_entity.pdbx_description
1 polymer ?
#
loop_
_entity_poly.entity_id
_entity_poly.type
_entity_poly.pdbx_seq_one_letter_code
_entity_poly.pdbx_strand_id
1 'polypeptide(L)'
;MVYAVPLIIFMDDQWNKHHAINKEFCICFVTSSPHAMPMELMSAMRDSEEEVLLIPYGLFVGSDNPMQVKECSHAGLNCNYFCRTCHVGGMKEYKMSNKGYNSLFVISEPQMVEQTAATIKEQIHISMVSGATEKVKKSTTSTGIWDTTTITMIEAFTNLRKQLSSFEKSLKEMLHGNTIHESINPLLGMQGILDIHMDTSMEILHTVLLDVVKYFWGQTVFLLKKAKLLGIFQNRLDSVDKDGLNLPLLNADYICHYKSSLIRKHFICLAQIMPFLIYDLIPKTVLDGWTAIGKLVVLIWHTEITDMEEYLATLTCLHSTFWTWYHFLN
;
A
#
# COMPACT_ATOMS: atom_id res chain seq x y z
N MET A 1 -18.08 -11.89 33.13
CA MET A 1 -17.20 -10.68 33.15
C MET A 1 -17.00 -10.19 31.70
N VAL A 2 -16.96 -8.88 31.41
CA VAL A 2 -16.78 -8.38 30.01
C VAL A 2 -15.30 -8.19 29.72
N TYR A 3 -14.79 -8.85 28.68
CA TYR A 3 -13.40 -8.75 28.24
C TYR A 3 -13.33 -8.09 26.86
N ALA A 4 -12.73 -6.90 26.79
CA ALA A 4 -12.40 -6.28 25.51
C ALA A 4 -11.13 -6.94 24.94
N VAL A 5 -11.22 -7.50 23.74
CA VAL A 5 -10.11 -8.18 23.07
C VAL A 5 -9.83 -7.48 21.74
N PRO A 6 -8.78 -6.65 21.64
CA PRO A 6 -8.42 -6.04 20.36
C PRO A 6 -7.95 -7.12 19.39
N LEU A 7 -8.46 -7.08 18.16
CA LEU A 7 -8.16 -8.06 17.12
C LEU A 7 -7.46 -7.37 15.96
N ILE A 8 -6.17 -7.65 15.79
CA ILE A 8 -5.47 -7.28 14.56
C ILE A 8 -5.90 -8.28 13.48
N ILE A 9 -6.65 -7.80 12.49
CA ILE A 9 -7.14 -8.63 11.39
C ILE A 9 -6.17 -8.48 10.22
N PHE A 10 -5.39 -9.52 9.97
CA PHE A 10 -4.61 -9.65 8.74
C PHE A 10 -5.47 -10.36 7.69
N MET A 11 -5.85 -9.65 6.63
CA MET A 11 -6.57 -10.22 5.49
C MET A 11 -5.58 -10.45 4.36
N ASP A 12 -5.15 -11.70 4.16
CA ASP A 12 -4.19 -12.04 3.11
C ASP A 12 -4.60 -13.28 2.31
N ASP A 13 -4.77 -13.10 1.00
CA ASP A 13 -5.04 -14.12 0.00
C ASP A 13 -3.75 -14.67 -0.68
N GLN A 14 -2.56 -14.10 -0.42
CA GLN A 14 -1.28 -14.46 -1.05
C GLN A 14 -0.15 -14.91 -0.10
N TRP A 15 -0.06 -14.45 1.15
CA TRP A 15 0.98 -14.89 2.11
C TRP A 15 0.84 -16.35 2.54
N ASN A 16 -0.35 -16.92 2.32
CA ASN A 16 -0.70 -18.30 2.62
C ASN A 16 -0.01 -19.37 1.76
N LYS A 17 0.92 -19.00 0.85
CA LYS A 17 1.65 -20.02 0.09
C LYS A 17 2.94 -20.51 0.72
N HIS A 18 3.59 -19.80 1.65
CA HIS A 18 4.90 -20.26 2.14
C HIS A 18 5.24 -20.20 3.62
N HIS A 19 4.48 -19.57 4.53
CA HIS A 19 4.72 -19.81 5.96
C HIS A 19 3.55 -19.41 6.87
N ALA A 20 3.03 -20.42 7.58
CA ALA A 20 2.54 -20.34 8.95
C ALA A 20 1.30 -19.48 9.27
N ILE A 21 0.11 -20.10 9.13
CA ILE A 21 -1.04 -19.81 10.02
C ILE A 21 -0.80 -20.37 11.45
N ASN A 22 0.28 -21.12 11.67
CA ASN A 22 0.66 -21.75 12.94
C ASN A 22 1.86 -21.09 13.66
N LYS A 23 2.17 -19.82 13.40
CA LYS A 23 3.19 -19.10 14.18
C LYS A 23 2.54 -17.95 14.95
N GLU A 24 2.77 -17.92 16.26
CA GLU A 24 2.37 -16.92 17.28
C GLU A 24 2.63 -15.44 16.92
N PHE A 25 3.21 -15.13 15.76
CA PHE A 25 3.80 -13.84 15.44
C PHE A 25 2.88 -12.85 14.70
N CYS A 26 1.68 -13.26 14.28
CA CYS A 26 0.80 -12.39 13.47
C CYS A 26 -0.48 -11.96 14.19
N ILE A 27 -0.61 -12.21 15.49
CA ILE A 27 -1.72 -11.67 16.28
C ILE A 27 -1.15 -11.15 17.60
N CYS A 28 -0.89 -9.84 17.67
CA CYS A 28 -0.65 -9.18 18.94
C CYS A 28 -2.00 -8.92 19.58
N PHE A 29 -2.35 -9.70 20.59
CA PHE A 29 -3.48 -9.38 21.44
C PHE A 29 -2.95 -8.47 22.52
N VAL A 30 -3.47 -7.25 22.55
CA VAL A 30 -3.27 -6.37 23.71
C VAL A 30 -4.23 -6.87 24.77
N THR A 31 -3.74 -7.81 25.57
CA THR A 31 -4.45 -8.37 26.72
C THR A 31 -4.06 -7.58 27.96
N SER A 32 -4.96 -7.46 28.94
CA SER A 32 -4.65 -6.87 30.24
C SER A 32 -3.71 -7.74 31.10
N SER A 33 -3.38 -8.96 30.66
CA SER A 33 -2.44 -9.89 31.31
C SER A 33 -1.05 -9.83 30.66
N PRO A 34 0.00 -9.48 31.42
CA PRO A 34 1.39 -9.50 30.95
C PRO A 34 2.02 -10.91 30.91
N HIS A 35 1.25 -11.97 31.25
CA HIS A 35 1.79 -13.31 31.46
C HIS A 35 1.11 -14.41 30.64
N ALA A 36 -0.13 -14.20 30.20
CA ALA A 36 -0.88 -15.21 29.44
C ALA A 36 -0.75 -14.93 27.95
N MET A 37 -0.36 -15.94 27.17
CA MET A 37 -0.33 -15.79 25.73
C MET A 37 -1.76 -15.76 25.18
N PRO A 38 -1.96 -15.16 24.00
CA PRO A 38 -3.32 -14.92 23.56
C PRO A 38 -4.13 -16.16 23.17
N MET A 39 -3.44 -17.19 22.68
CA MET A 39 -4.06 -18.50 22.43
C MET A 39 -4.48 -19.18 23.74
N GLU A 40 -3.74 -18.95 24.83
CA GLU A 40 -4.11 -19.45 26.16
C GLU A 40 -5.33 -18.70 26.71
N LEU A 41 -5.42 -17.39 26.49
CA LEU A 41 -6.60 -16.60 26.83
C LEU A 41 -7.82 -17.02 26.01
N MET A 42 -7.66 -17.24 24.70
CA MET A 42 -8.74 -17.77 23.86
C MET A 42 -9.19 -19.16 24.29
N SER A 43 -8.26 -20.05 24.63
CA SER A 43 -8.60 -21.38 25.16
C SER A 43 -9.32 -21.27 26.50
N ALA A 44 -8.83 -20.43 27.41
CA ALA A 44 -9.47 -20.18 28.70
C ALA A 44 -10.87 -19.55 28.56
N MET A 45 -11.07 -18.67 27.58
CA MET A 45 -12.37 -18.10 27.25
C MET A 45 -13.32 -19.14 26.64
N ARG A 46 -12.81 -20.04 25.80
CA ARG A 46 -13.59 -21.15 25.22
C ARG A 46 -14.05 -22.14 26.29
N ASP A 47 -13.20 -22.39 27.27
CA ASP A 47 -13.45 -23.37 28.33
C ASP A 47 -14.16 -22.76 29.56
N SER A 48 -14.51 -21.47 29.49
CA SER A 48 -15.29 -20.74 30.51
C SER A 48 -16.78 -21.08 30.42
N GLU A 49 -17.42 -21.37 31.56
CA GLU A 49 -18.88 -21.53 31.67
C GLU A 49 -19.63 -20.18 31.79
N GLU A 50 -18.93 -19.06 31.87
CA GLU A 50 -19.54 -17.72 31.87
C GLU A 50 -19.77 -17.16 30.45
N GLU A 51 -20.81 -16.34 30.29
CA GLU A 51 -21.01 -15.52 29.09
C GLU A 51 -19.88 -14.49 28.94
N VAL A 52 -19.14 -14.59 27.83
CA VAL A 52 -18.06 -13.68 27.46
C VAL A 52 -18.50 -12.83 26.27
N LEU A 53 -18.46 -11.50 26.43
CA LEU A 53 -18.63 -10.57 25.32
C LEU A 53 -17.26 -10.26 24.70
N LEU A 54 -17.07 -10.62 23.44
CA LEU A 54 -15.90 -10.26 22.65
C LEU A 54 -16.19 -9.03 21.80
N ILE A 55 -15.39 -7.98 21.96
CA ILE A 55 -15.47 -6.76 21.15
C ILE A 55 -14.21 -6.67 20.28
N PRO A 56 -14.30 -7.02 18.99
CA PRO A 56 -13.16 -6.94 18.09
C PRO A 56 -12.84 -5.48 17.75
N TYR A 57 -11.57 -5.09 17.90
CA TYR A 57 -11.07 -3.78 17.46
C TYR A 57 -10.09 -3.97 16.31
N GLY A 58 -10.51 -3.60 15.10
CA GLY A 58 -9.60 -3.58 13.95
C GLY A 58 -8.64 -2.41 14.06
N LEU A 59 -7.34 -2.68 14.25
CA LEU A 59 -6.31 -1.65 14.39
C LEU A 59 -5.77 -1.14 13.05
N PHE A 60 -5.64 -2.02 12.07
CA PHE A 60 -5.27 -1.69 10.69
C PHE A 60 -5.64 -2.86 9.78
N VAL A 61 -5.69 -2.61 8.47
CA VAL A 61 -5.89 -3.65 7.45
C VAL A 61 -4.57 -3.90 6.71
N GLY A 62 -3.98 -5.06 6.99
CA GLY A 62 -2.75 -5.52 6.35
C GLY A 62 -3.06 -6.41 5.17
N SER A 63 -2.74 -5.94 3.95
CA SER A 63 -2.88 -6.68 2.70
C SER A 63 -1.87 -6.18 1.66
N ASP A 64 -1.81 -6.84 0.50
CA ASP A 64 -1.00 -6.34 -0.62
C ASP A 64 -1.59 -5.04 -1.22
N ASN A 65 -0.79 -4.30 -1.98
CA ASN A 65 -1.24 -3.02 -2.55
C ASN A 65 -2.52 -3.14 -3.42
N PRO A 66 -2.66 -4.16 -4.29
CA PRO A 66 -3.91 -4.39 -5.04
C PRO A 66 -5.15 -4.67 -4.18
N MET A 67 -5.02 -5.43 -3.10
CA MET A 67 -6.13 -5.71 -2.19
C MET A 67 -6.53 -4.44 -1.44
N GLN A 68 -5.58 -3.69 -0.91
CA GLN A 68 -5.85 -2.43 -0.21
C GLN A 68 -6.54 -1.40 -1.10
N VAL A 69 -6.24 -1.38 -2.41
CA VAL A 69 -6.99 -0.54 -3.35
C VAL A 69 -8.48 -0.91 -3.36
N LYS A 70 -8.84 -2.19 -3.27
CA LYS A 70 -10.25 -2.62 -3.19
C LYS A 70 -10.86 -2.31 -1.82
N GLU A 71 -10.12 -2.54 -0.74
CA GLU A 71 -10.55 -2.28 0.64
C GLU A 71 -10.81 -0.79 0.88
N CYS A 72 -10.05 0.11 0.24
CA CYS A 72 -10.29 1.55 0.27
C CYS A 72 -11.40 2.02 -0.70
N SER A 73 -12.07 1.11 -1.42
CA SER A 73 -12.99 1.43 -2.52
C SER A 73 -12.37 2.38 -3.56
N HIS A 74 -11.13 2.12 -3.94
CA HIS A 74 -10.34 2.95 -4.84
C HIS A 74 -10.18 2.26 -6.21
N ALA A 75 -10.11 3.06 -7.28
CA ALA A 75 -10.13 2.61 -8.68
C ALA A 75 -8.73 2.36 -9.26
N GLY A 76 -7.67 2.74 -8.54
CA GLY A 76 -6.27 2.48 -8.88
C GLY A 76 -5.62 3.57 -9.74
N LEU A 77 -4.53 3.20 -10.43
CA LEU A 77 -3.58 4.15 -11.02
C LEU A 77 -4.07 4.89 -12.28
N ASN A 78 -5.12 4.39 -12.93
CA ASN A 78 -5.62 4.95 -14.19
C ASN A 78 -6.56 6.15 -14.00
N CYS A 79 -6.84 6.55 -12.76
CA CYS A 79 -7.71 7.65 -12.44
C CYS A 79 -6.97 8.99 -12.33
N ASN A 80 -7.74 10.07 -12.31
CA ASN A 80 -7.18 11.41 -12.13
C ASN A 80 -6.50 11.51 -10.76
N TYR A 81 -7.20 11.10 -9.71
CA TYR A 81 -6.68 10.89 -8.36
C TYR A 81 -6.43 9.40 -8.17
N PHE A 82 -5.20 9.04 -7.86
CA PHE A 82 -4.74 7.65 -7.90
C PHE A 82 -4.17 7.15 -6.58
N CYS A 83 -4.11 8.01 -5.57
CA CYS A 83 -3.71 7.65 -4.22
C CYS A 83 -4.96 7.37 -3.39
N ARG A 84 -4.97 6.24 -2.68
CA ARG A 84 -6.07 5.89 -1.79
C ARG A 84 -6.11 6.74 -0.51
N THR A 85 -4.98 7.32 -0.11
CA THR A 85 -4.86 8.06 1.16
C THR A 85 -5.11 9.56 1.02
N CYS A 86 -4.87 10.16 -0.15
CA CYS A 86 -5.03 11.60 -0.35
C CYS A 86 -5.40 11.94 -1.79
N HIS A 87 -5.86 13.18 -2.01
CA HIS A 87 -6.29 13.72 -3.29
C HIS A 87 -5.15 14.12 -4.23
N VAL A 88 -4.00 13.44 -4.17
CA VAL A 88 -2.90 13.70 -5.09
C VAL A 88 -3.24 13.20 -6.49
N GLY A 89 -2.96 14.04 -7.50
CA GLY A 89 -3.19 13.71 -8.89
C GLY A 89 -3.74 14.88 -9.70
N GLY A 90 -4.83 14.63 -10.43
CA GLY A 90 -5.45 15.55 -11.38
C GLY A 90 -5.42 15.02 -12.81
N MET A 91 -5.82 15.88 -13.76
CA MET A 91 -5.81 15.54 -15.18
C MET A 91 -4.40 15.23 -15.68
N LYS A 92 -4.30 14.42 -16.73
CA LYS A 92 -3.01 13.99 -17.30
C LYS A 92 -2.12 15.18 -17.65
N GLU A 93 -2.70 16.23 -18.25
CA GLU A 93 -1.99 17.45 -18.63
C GLU A 93 -1.37 18.15 -17.41
N TYR A 94 -2.09 18.20 -16.29
CA TYR A 94 -1.57 18.76 -15.05
C TYR A 94 -0.42 17.92 -14.49
N LYS A 95 -0.60 16.61 -14.39
CA LYS A 95 0.43 15.67 -13.88
C LYS A 95 1.72 15.69 -14.70
N MET A 96 1.62 15.98 -16.00
CA MET A 96 2.78 16.13 -16.90
C MET A 96 3.45 17.51 -16.84
N SER A 97 2.83 18.50 -16.18
CA SER A 97 3.46 19.81 -15.94
C SER A 97 4.44 19.73 -14.76
N ASN A 98 5.45 20.61 -14.73
CA ASN A 98 6.39 20.70 -13.59
C ASN A 98 5.65 20.86 -12.25
N LYS A 99 4.58 21.68 -12.23
CA LYS A 99 3.79 21.91 -11.01
C LYS A 99 3.07 20.64 -10.55
N GLY A 100 2.43 19.92 -11.47
CA GLY A 100 1.71 18.69 -11.12
C GLY A 100 2.64 17.55 -10.79
N TYR A 101 3.76 17.40 -11.50
CA TYR A 101 4.79 16.42 -11.16
C TYR A 101 5.34 16.67 -9.75
N ASN A 102 5.69 17.92 -9.41
CA ASN A 102 6.15 18.28 -8.06
C ASN A 102 5.09 18.00 -6.98
N SER A 103 3.80 18.18 -7.28
CA SER A 103 2.74 17.86 -6.32
C SER A 103 2.63 16.37 -5.99
N LEU A 104 3.22 15.46 -6.79
CA LEU A 104 3.20 14.02 -6.51
C LEU A 104 4.09 13.64 -5.31
N PHE A 105 5.00 14.53 -4.91
CA PHE A 105 5.96 14.31 -3.83
C PHE A 105 5.62 15.08 -2.55
N VAL A 106 4.42 15.68 -2.52
CA VAL A 106 3.89 16.41 -1.37
C VAL A 106 2.56 15.79 -0.99
N ILE A 107 2.35 15.61 0.31
CA ILE A 107 1.08 15.10 0.83
C ILE A 107 -0.03 16.08 0.42
N SER A 108 -1.07 15.55 -0.22
CA SER A 108 -2.26 16.31 -0.59
C SER A 108 -3.34 16.21 0.50
N GLU A 109 -4.48 16.86 0.28
CA GLU A 109 -5.62 16.78 1.19
C GLU A 109 -6.04 15.32 1.42
N PRO A 110 -6.17 14.87 2.69
CA PRO A 110 -6.54 13.49 3.00
C PRO A 110 -7.86 13.07 2.34
N GLN A 111 -7.94 11.79 1.97
CA GLN A 111 -9.17 11.16 1.51
C GLN A 111 -10.04 10.84 2.73
N MET A 112 -11.26 11.37 2.79
CA MET A 112 -12.16 11.13 3.93
C MET A 112 -13.10 9.96 3.63
N VAL A 113 -13.33 9.11 4.64
CA VAL A 113 -14.24 7.96 4.56
C VAL A 113 -15.65 8.38 4.14
N GLU A 114 -16.16 9.49 4.68
CA GLU A 114 -17.49 10.01 4.37
C GLU A 114 -17.60 10.49 2.93
N GLN A 115 -16.54 11.11 2.39
CA GLN A 115 -16.49 11.55 1.00
C GLN A 115 -16.50 10.35 0.05
N THR A 116 -15.76 9.29 0.40
CA THR A 116 -15.78 8.03 -0.35
C THR A 116 -17.17 7.41 -0.35
N ALA A 117 -17.78 7.26 0.83
CA ALA A 117 -19.14 6.72 0.97
C ALA A 117 -20.19 7.56 0.21
N ALA A 118 -20.12 8.89 0.29
CA ALA A 118 -21.01 9.79 -0.44
C ALA A 118 -20.84 9.64 -1.96
N THR A 119 -19.60 9.53 -2.45
CA THR A 119 -19.32 9.34 -3.88
C THR A 119 -19.87 8.01 -4.39
N ILE A 120 -19.75 6.93 -3.61
CA ILE A 120 -20.28 5.61 -3.99
C ILE A 120 -21.82 5.67 -4.06
N LYS A 121 -22.48 6.28 -3.07
CA LYS A 121 -23.94 6.49 -3.09
C LYS A 121 -24.37 7.27 -4.33
N GLU A 122 -23.63 8.32 -4.68
CA GLU A 122 -23.89 9.10 -5.90
C GLU A 122 -23.68 8.25 -7.17
N GLN A 123 -22.63 7.41 -7.23
CA GLN A 123 -22.43 6.49 -8.36
C GLN A 123 -23.59 5.49 -8.51
N ILE A 124 -24.14 4.99 -7.40
CA ILE A 124 -25.35 4.16 -7.39
C ILE A 124 -26.55 4.95 -7.94
N HIS A 125 -26.75 6.19 -7.53
CA HIS A 125 -27.82 7.03 -8.10
C HIS A 125 -27.60 7.32 -9.60
N ILE A 126 -26.37 7.60 -10.02
CA ILE A 126 -26.00 7.79 -11.43
C ILE A 126 -26.31 6.52 -12.26
N SER A 127 -26.18 5.33 -11.68
CA SER A 127 -26.51 4.08 -12.36
C SER A 127 -28.00 3.95 -12.70
N MET A 128 -28.86 4.73 -12.05
CA MET A 128 -30.31 4.74 -12.26
C MET A 128 -30.77 5.69 -13.38
N VAL A 129 -29.88 6.52 -13.94
CA VAL A 129 -30.22 7.52 -14.97
C VAL A 129 -29.76 7.11 -16.38
N SER A 130 -30.22 7.84 -17.40
CA SER A 130 -29.81 7.61 -18.79
C SER A 130 -28.30 7.82 -18.99
N GLY A 131 -27.67 6.95 -19.78
CA GLY A 131 -26.22 6.98 -19.99
C GLY A 131 -25.39 6.53 -18.78
N ALA A 132 -25.99 5.76 -17.86
CA ALA A 132 -25.40 5.27 -16.62
C ALA A 132 -23.95 4.79 -16.76
N THR A 133 -23.67 3.85 -17.67
CA THR A 133 -22.34 3.25 -17.84
C THR A 133 -21.24 4.29 -18.05
N GLU A 134 -21.44 5.23 -18.98
CA GLU A 134 -20.42 6.26 -19.28
C GLU A 134 -20.33 7.28 -18.14
N LYS A 135 -21.45 7.63 -17.50
CA LYS A 135 -21.47 8.56 -16.37
C LYS A 135 -20.78 8.00 -15.13
N VAL A 136 -21.02 6.73 -14.79
CA VAL A 136 -20.34 6.03 -13.68
C VAL A 136 -18.84 5.94 -13.99
N LYS A 137 -18.46 5.51 -15.20
CA LYS A 137 -17.05 5.45 -15.61
C LYS A 137 -16.36 6.81 -15.51
N LYS A 138 -17.04 7.89 -15.94
CA LYS A 138 -16.53 9.26 -15.83
C LYS A 138 -16.37 9.67 -14.37
N SER A 139 -17.36 9.37 -13.51
CA SER A 139 -17.29 9.62 -12.07
C SER A 139 -16.09 8.92 -11.45
N THR A 140 -15.94 7.61 -11.67
CA THR A 140 -14.80 6.81 -11.20
C THR A 140 -13.45 7.35 -11.70
N THR A 141 -13.34 7.68 -12.99
CA THR A 141 -12.10 8.25 -13.55
C THR A 141 -11.77 9.59 -12.90
N SER A 142 -12.78 10.44 -12.67
CA SER A 142 -12.60 11.78 -12.13
C SER A 142 -12.29 11.82 -10.64
N THR A 143 -12.85 10.89 -9.87
CA THR A 143 -12.75 10.86 -8.40
C THR A 143 -11.70 9.88 -7.89
N GLY A 144 -11.37 8.84 -8.66
CA GLY A 144 -10.55 7.73 -8.17
C GLY A 144 -11.32 6.72 -7.34
N ILE A 145 -12.63 6.88 -7.14
CA ILE A 145 -13.43 6.04 -6.25
C ILE A 145 -14.19 4.98 -7.06
N TRP A 146 -14.06 3.73 -6.64
CA TRP A 146 -14.76 2.58 -7.20
C TRP A 146 -14.94 1.49 -6.14
N ASP A 147 -16.19 1.19 -5.83
CA ASP A 147 -16.52 0.17 -4.84
C ASP A 147 -16.92 -1.15 -5.50
N THR A 148 -16.04 -2.15 -5.37
CA THR A 148 -16.27 -3.48 -5.94
C THR A 148 -17.49 -4.20 -5.38
N THR A 149 -17.94 -3.86 -4.16
CA THR A 149 -19.11 -4.47 -3.53
C THR A 149 -20.42 -4.02 -4.21
N THR A 150 -20.41 -2.86 -4.85
CA THR A 150 -21.61 -2.26 -5.50
C THR A 150 -21.75 -2.61 -6.98
N ILE A 151 -20.80 -3.33 -7.57
CA ILE A 151 -20.77 -3.61 -9.02
C ILE A 151 -22.03 -4.31 -9.49
N THR A 152 -22.42 -5.40 -8.80
CA THR A 152 -23.60 -6.20 -9.16
C THR A 152 -24.88 -5.37 -9.11
N MET A 153 -24.97 -4.46 -8.12
CA MET A 153 -26.08 -3.52 -7.98
C MET A 153 -26.10 -2.50 -9.11
N ILE A 154 -24.97 -1.87 -9.41
CA ILE A 154 -24.83 -0.88 -10.50
C ILE A 154 -25.16 -1.51 -11.85
N GLU A 155 -24.67 -2.73 -12.12
CA GLU A 155 -24.97 -3.47 -13.34
C GLU A 155 -26.45 -3.81 -13.46
N ALA A 156 -27.07 -4.26 -12.36
CA ALA A 156 -28.48 -4.56 -12.34
C ALA A 156 -29.35 -3.31 -12.59
N PHE A 157 -29.05 -2.17 -11.96
CA PHE A 157 -29.76 -0.92 -12.21
C PHE A 157 -29.58 -0.42 -13.64
N THR A 158 -28.37 -0.54 -14.18
CA THR A 158 -28.09 -0.19 -15.57
C THR A 158 -28.89 -1.06 -16.55
N ASN A 159 -29.07 -2.35 -16.26
CA ASN A 159 -29.84 -3.27 -17.09
C ASN A 159 -31.36 -3.07 -16.94
N LEU A 160 -31.86 -2.92 -15.71
CA LEU A 160 -33.27 -2.61 -15.46
C LEU A 160 -33.70 -1.31 -16.12
N ARG A 161 -32.83 -0.29 -16.19
CA ARG A 161 -33.15 0.96 -16.86
C ARG A 161 -33.39 0.80 -18.37
N LYS A 162 -32.78 -0.20 -19.01
CA LYS A 162 -33.07 -0.55 -20.42
C LYS A 162 -34.49 -1.11 -20.57
N GLN A 163 -35.05 -1.69 -19.51
CA GLN A 163 -36.41 -2.23 -19.43
C GLN A 163 -37.35 -1.17 -18.81
N LEU A 164 -37.67 -0.14 -19.60
CA LEU A 164 -38.37 1.11 -19.20
C LEU A 164 -39.72 0.95 -18.45
N SER A 165 -40.38 -0.21 -18.49
CA SER A 165 -41.79 -0.33 -18.10
C SER A 165 -42.07 -0.61 -16.61
N SER A 166 -41.07 -0.98 -15.79
CA SER A 166 -41.28 -1.34 -14.37
C SER A 166 -40.09 -0.99 -13.46
N PHE A 167 -39.36 0.07 -13.77
CA PHE A 167 -38.12 0.43 -13.09
C PHE A 167 -38.29 0.65 -11.57
N GLU A 168 -39.29 1.45 -11.16
CA GLU A 168 -39.50 1.80 -9.75
C GLU A 168 -39.98 0.63 -8.88
N LYS A 169 -40.79 -0.27 -9.45
CA LYS A 169 -41.31 -1.44 -8.73
C LYS A 169 -40.21 -2.50 -8.54
N SER A 170 -39.43 -2.79 -9.59
CA SER A 170 -38.32 -3.74 -9.53
C SER A 170 -37.14 -3.21 -8.70
N LEU A 171 -36.94 -1.89 -8.64
CA LEU A 171 -35.95 -1.27 -7.74
C LEU A 171 -36.22 -1.58 -6.27
N LYS A 172 -37.47 -1.42 -5.83
CA LYS A 172 -37.88 -1.70 -4.45
C LYS A 172 -37.75 -3.18 -4.08
N GLU A 173 -38.05 -4.07 -5.03
CA GLU A 173 -37.92 -5.52 -4.86
C GLU A 173 -36.44 -5.93 -4.76
N MET A 174 -35.56 -5.36 -5.60
CA MET A 174 -34.13 -5.69 -5.62
C MET A 174 -33.37 -5.31 -4.36
N LEU A 175 -33.74 -4.20 -3.73
CA LEU A 175 -33.11 -3.78 -2.48
C LEU A 175 -33.47 -4.71 -1.31
N HIS A 176 -34.47 -5.60 -1.43
CA HIS A 176 -34.89 -6.56 -0.39
C HIS A 176 -35.10 -5.93 1.01
N GLY A 177 -35.37 -4.62 1.07
CA GLY A 177 -35.47 -3.87 2.33
C GLY A 177 -34.14 -3.33 2.87
N ASN A 178 -32.99 -3.73 2.31
CA ASN A 178 -31.69 -3.14 2.62
C ASN A 178 -31.61 -1.71 2.09
N THR A 179 -30.95 -0.87 2.87
CA THR A 179 -30.58 0.48 2.48
C THR A 179 -29.39 0.46 1.54
N ILE A 180 -29.25 1.51 0.72
CA ILE A 180 -28.03 1.71 -0.10
C ILE A 180 -26.78 1.71 0.78
N HIS A 181 -26.89 2.21 2.01
CA HIS A 181 -25.80 2.23 2.99
C HIS A 181 -25.32 0.83 3.39
N GLU A 182 -26.21 -0.16 3.47
CA GLU A 182 -25.84 -1.54 3.81
C GLU A 182 -25.26 -2.31 2.61
N SER A 183 -25.23 -1.66 1.43
CA SER A 183 -24.81 -2.27 0.17
C SER A 183 -23.46 -1.75 -0.35
N ILE A 184 -22.87 -0.77 0.34
CA ILE A 184 -21.52 -0.28 0.05
C ILE A 184 -20.49 -1.02 0.90
N ASN A 185 -19.21 -0.83 0.61
CA ASN A 185 -18.10 -1.40 1.34
C ASN A 185 -18.26 -1.19 2.87
N PRO A 186 -18.39 -2.29 3.65
CA PRO A 186 -18.68 -2.21 5.08
C PRO A 186 -17.55 -1.54 5.88
N LEU A 187 -16.32 -1.56 5.36
CA LEU A 187 -15.18 -0.93 6.03
C LEU A 187 -15.33 0.61 6.11
N LEU A 188 -16.11 1.22 5.21
CA LEU A 188 -16.47 2.64 5.28
C LEU A 188 -17.37 2.96 6.48
N GLY A 189 -18.08 1.97 7.02
CA GLY A 189 -18.94 2.11 8.19
C GLY A 189 -18.21 1.94 9.52
N MET A 190 -16.92 1.62 9.52
CA MET A 190 -16.11 1.37 10.72
C MET A 190 -15.43 2.63 11.28
N GLN A 191 -15.87 3.80 10.83
CA GLN A 191 -15.28 5.08 11.20
C GLN A 191 -15.34 5.32 12.72
N GLY A 192 -14.20 5.72 13.29
CA GLY A 192 -14.01 5.87 14.73
C GLY A 192 -13.27 4.69 15.39
N ILE A 193 -13.20 3.54 14.71
CA ILE A 193 -12.32 2.42 15.10
C ILE A 193 -11.22 2.23 14.05
N LEU A 194 -11.59 2.30 12.77
CA LEU A 194 -10.70 2.06 11.63
C LEU A 194 -10.98 3.09 10.53
N ASP A 195 -9.94 3.77 10.06
CA ASP A 195 -9.95 4.60 8.86
C ASP A 195 -9.22 3.88 7.73
N ILE A 196 -9.95 3.34 6.75
CA ILE A 196 -9.35 2.59 5.65
C ILE A 196 -8.35 3.39 4.80
N HIS A 197 -8.39 4.72 4.81
CA HIS A 197 -7.47 5.54 4.02
C HIS A 197 -6.15 5.78 4.75
N MET A 198 -6.15 5.68 6.09
CA MET A 198 -5.00 5.94 6.96
C MET A 198 -4.44 4.66 7.61
N ASP A 199 -5.30 3.72 7.96
CA ASP A 199 -5.00 2.49 8.68
C ASP A 199 -4.83 1.30 7.72
N THR A 200 -4.29 1.55 6.53
CA THR A 200 -3.80 0.51 5.61
C THR A 200 -2.28 0.58 5.54
N SER A 201 -1.60 -0.54 5.78
CA SER A 201 -0.15 -0.59 5.67
C SER A 201 0.28 -0.37 4.21
N MET A 202 1.54 -0.04 3.94
CA MET A 202 2.05 0.00 2.56
C MET A 202 2.98 -1.18 2.33
N GLU A 203 2.78 -1.90 1.22
CA GLU A 203 3.66 -3.02 0.88
C GLU A 203 5.00 -2.48 0.32
N ILE A 204 6.07 -2.65 1.10
CA ILE A 204 7.39 -2.04 0.83
C ILE A 204 8.05 -2.62 -0.43
N LEU A 205 7.73 -3.87 -0.78
CA LEU A 205 8.32 -4.54 -1.94
C LEU A 205 7.93 -3.84 -3.24
N HIS A 206 6.66 -3.60 -3.51
CA HIS A 206 6.22 -2.93 -4.73
C HIS A 206 6.49 -1.43 -4.70
N THR A 207 6.43 -0.77 -3.53
CA THR A 207 6.58 0.69 -3.47
C THR A 207 8.01 1.18 -3.36
N VAL A 208 8.91 0.41 -2.75
CA VAL A 208 10.31 0.85 -2.55
C VAL A 208 11.29 -0.02 -3.33
N LEU A 209 11.22 -1.36 -3.21
CA LEU A 209 12.23 -2.22 -3.85
C LEU A 209 12.05 -2.32 -5.36
N LEU A 210 10.84 -2.63 -5.82
CA LEU A 210 10.53 -2.84 -7.23
C LEU A 210 10.23 -1.54 -7.98
N ASP A 211 10.10 -0.43 -7.26
CA ASP A 211 9.99 0.91 -7.82
C ASP A 211 11.31 1.66 -7.59
N VAL A 212 11.41 2.45 -6.52
CA VAL A 212 12.56 3.33 -6.23
C VAL A 212 13.91 2.62 -6.46
N VAL A 213 14.20 1.53 -5.75
CA VAL A 213 15.51 0.86 -5.80
C VAL A 213 15.77 0.26 -7.20
N LYS A 214 14.77 -0.35 -7.82
CA LYS A 214 14.88 -0.95 -9.15
C LYS A 214 15.20 0.10 -10.23
N TYR A 215 14.50 1.23 -10.24
CA TYR A 215 14.74 2.29 -11.21
C TYR A 215 16.10 2.97 -10.98
N PHE A 216 16.47 3.19 -9.71
CA PHE A 216 17.79 3.71 -9.36
C PHE A 216 18.93 2.77 -9.76
N TRP A 217 18.73 1.46 -9.58
CA TRP A 217 19.62 0.42 -10.10
C TRP A 217 19.73 0.47 -11.62
N GLY A 218 18.60 0.59 -12.34
CA GLY A 218 18.58 0.74 -13.79
C GLY A 218 19.44 1.92 -14.26
N GLN A 219 19.27 3.10 -13.64
CA GLN A 219 20.06 4.30 -13.93
C GLN A 219 21.55 4.08 -13.63
N THR A 220 21.86 3.44 -12.50
CA THR A 220 23.25 3.17 -12.10
C THR A 220 23.94 2.23 -13.09
N VAL A 221 23.26 1.16 -13.50
CA VAL A 221 23.74 0.23 -14.53
C VAL A 221 23.96 0.93 -15.86
N PHE A 222 23.07 1.85 -16.25
CA PHE A 222 23.24 2.64 -17.47
C PHE A 222 24.53 3.48 -17.42
N LEU A 223 24.78 4.17 -16.31
CA LEU A 223 25.98 4.98 -16.10
C LEU A 223 27.25 4.13 -16.09
N LEU A 224 27.26 3.02 -15.34
CA LEU A 224 28.39 2.08 -15.27
C LEU A 224 28.73 1.52 -16.66
N LYS A 225 27.72 1.17 -17.46
CA LYS A 225 27.94 0.69 -18.84
C LYS A 225 28.49 1.78 -19.74
N LYS A 226 27.94 2.99 -19.68
CA LYS A 226 28.41 4.14 -20.46
C LYS A 226 29.88 4.45 -20.17
N ALA A 227 30.30 4.33 -18.91
CA ALA A 227 31.68 4.54 -18.48
C ALA A 227 32.59 3.30 -18.63
N LYS A 228 32.06 2.15 -19.07
CA LYS A 228 32.78 0.85 -19.12
C LYS A 228 33.32 0.38 -17.77
N LEU A 229 32.66 0.76 -16.66
CA LEU A 229 33.06 0.44 -15.28
C LEU A 229 32.32 -0.76 -14.67
N LEU A 230 31.46 -1.43 -15.43
CA LEU A 230 30.65 -2.54 -14.91
C LEU A 230 31.50 -3.70 -14.36
N GLY A 231 32.65 -3.99 -14.97
CA GLY A 231 33.56 -5.02 -14.46
C GLY A 231 34.21 -4.65 -13.13
N ILE A 232 34.52 -3.37 -12.90
CA ILE A 232 35.03 -2.89 -11.61
C ILE A 232 33.95 -3.01 -10.54
N PHE A 233 32.71 -2.64 -10.87
CA PHE A 233 31.56 -2.83 -9.99
C PHE A 233 31.38 -4.32 -9.62
N GLN A 234 31.42 -5.23 -10.60
CA GLN A 234 31.30 -6.67 -10.37
C GLN A 234 32.39 -7.18 -9.42
N ASN A 235 33.66 -6.82 -9.65
CA ASN A 235 34.77 -7.22 -8.79
C ASN A 235 34.61 -6.70 -7.36
N ARG A 236 34.15 -5.45 -7.18
CA ARG A 236 33.87 -4.87 -5.86
C ARG A 236 32.74 -5.61 -5.16
N LEU A 237 31.66 -5.92 -5.88
CA LEU A 237 30.52 -6.65 -5.35
C LEU A 237 30.92 -8.08 -4.91
N ASP A 238 31.77 -8.77 -5.67
CA ASP A 238 32.31 -10.08 -5.29
C ASP A 238 33.27 -10.01 -4.09
N SER A 239 33.88 -8.86 -3.85
CA SER A 239 34.82 -8.63 -2.73
C SER A 239 34.13 -8.18 -1.44
N VAL A 240 32.81 -7.95 -1.45
CA VAL A 240 32.07 -7.55 -0.25
C VAL A 240 32.10 -8.67 0.76
N ASP A 241 32.53 -8.33 1.97
CA ASP A 241 32.38 -9.23 3.12
C ASP A 241 30.88 -9.46 3.38
N LYS A 242 30.52 -10.74 3.41
CA LYS A 242 29.13 -11.18 3.58
C LYS A 242 28.82 -11.35 5.06
N ASP A 243 29.83 -11.32 5.93
CA ASP A 243 29.66 -11.40 7.37
C ASP A 243 28.93 -10.15 7.88
N GLY A 244 27.82 -10.35 8.60
CA GLY A 244 26.94 -9.27 9.08
C GLY A 244 25.83 -8.86 8.10
N LEU A 245 25.89 -9.30 6.83
CA LEU A 245 24.76 -9.22 5.93
C LEU A 245 23.89 -10.48 6.12
N ASN A 246 22.70 -10.33 6.72
CA ASN A 246 21.69 -11.40 6.81
C ASN A 246 21.07 -11.73 5.43
N LEU A 247 21.91 -11.93 4.40
CA LEU A 247 21.53 -12.04 3.01
C LEU A 247 21.92 -13.42 2.45
N PRO A 248 21.07 -14.02 1.60
CA PRO A 248 21.44 -15.22 0.87
C PRO A 248 22.62 -14.93 -0.07
N LEU A 249 23.49 -15.92 -0.27
CA LEU A 249 24.69 -15.88 -1.13
C LEU A 249 24.49 -15.01 -2.37
N LEU A 250 25.13 -13.84 -2.36
CA LEU A 250 25.17 -12.91 -3.47
C LEU A 250 26.18 -13.42 -4.49
N ASN A 251 25.72 -13.60 -5.73
CA ASN A 251 26.55 -13.90 -6.87
C ASN A 251 26.63 -12.62 -7.72
N ALA A 252 27.78 -11.95 -7.76
CA ALA A 252 27.91 -10.69 -8.49
C ALA A 252 27.76 -10.89 -9.99
N ASP A 253 28.21 -12.03 -10.52
CA ASP A 253 28.03 -12.40 -11.93
C ASP A 253 26.54 -12.46 -12.27
N TYR A 254 25.72 -13.12 -11.44
CA TYR A 254 24.27 -13.15 -11.61
C TYR A 254 23.67 -11.73 -11.60
N ILE A 255 24.04 -10.88 -10.64
CA ILE A 255 23.50 -9.52 -10.52
C ILE A 255 23.86 -8.67 -11.76
N CYS A 256 25.08 -8.79 -12.25
CA CYS A 256 25.55 -8.04 -13.41
C CYS A 256 24.98 -8.58 -14.73
N HIS A 257 24.84 -9.90 -14.86
CA HIS A 257 24.29 -10.56 -16.04
C HIS A 257 22.77 -10.34 -16.15
N TYR A 258 22.04 -10.57 -15.07
CA TYR A 258 20.57 -10.49 -15.00
C TYR A 258 20.08 -9.17 -14.38
N LYS A 259 20.76 -8.06 -14.67
CA LYS A 259 20.48 -6.73 -14.09
C LYS A 259 19.03 -6.24 -14.22
N SER A 260 18.25 -6.76 -15.19
CA SER A 260 16.84 -6.39 -15.40
C SER A 260 15.84 -7.37 -14.77
N SER A 261 16.31 -8.52 -14.28
CA SER A 261 15.49 -9.63 -13.76
C SER A 261 15.81 -9.93 -12.29
N LEU A 262 16.22 -8.91 -11.55
CA LEU A 262 16.48 -9.02 -10.13
C LEU A 262 15.17 -9.12 -9.34
N ILE A 263 15.23 -9.82 -8.21
CA ILE A 263 14.10 -10.07 -7.31
C ILE A 263 14.35 -9.39 -5.97
N ARG A 264 13.34 -9.41 -5.08
CA ARG A 264 13.33 -8.80 -3.74
C ARG A 264 14.69 -8.86 -3.01
N LYS A 265 15.26 -10.05 -2.84
CA LYS A 265 16.51 -10.26 -2.10
C LYS A 265 17.71 -9.49 -2.67
N HIS A 266 17.78 -9.32 -3.99
CA HIS A 266 18.86 -8.59 -4.64
C HIS A 266 18.71 -7.08 -4.40
N PHE A 267 17.49 -6.55 -4.46
CA PHE A 267 17.26 -5.12 -4.21
C PHE A 267 17.47 -4.73 -2.75
N ILE A 268 17.08 -5.58 -1.79
CA ILE A 268 17.40 -5.38 -0.37
C ILE A 268 18.91 -5.27 -0.20
N CYS A 269 19.67 -6.20 -0.79
CA CYS A 269 21.11 -6.19 -0.76
C CYS A 269 21.69 -4.90 -1.35
N LEU A 270 21.31 -4.56 -2.59
CA LEU A 270 21.85 -3.40 -3.29
C LEU A 270 21.59 -2.13 -2.48
N ALA A 271 20.38 -1.94 -1.94
CA ALA A 271 20.08 -0.77 -1.11
C ALA A 271 21.02 -0.60 0.09
N GLN A 272 21.52 -1.69 0.68
CA GLN A 272 22.42 -1.65 1.83
C GLN A 272 23.87 -1.34 1.45
N ILE A 273 24.36 -1.87 0.32
CA ILE A 273 25.81 -1.86 0.02
C ILE A 273 26.22 -0.90 -1.09
N MET A 274 25.27 -0.40 -1.90
CA MET A 274 25.59 0.38 -3.09
C MET A 274 26.51 1.58 -2.85
N PRO A 275 26.34 2.41 -1.79
CA PRO A 275 27.25 3.53 -1.54
C PRO A 275 28.73 3.13 -1.44
N PHE A 276 29.03 1.97 -0.88
CA PHE A 276 30.40 1.46 -0.73
C PHE A 276 30.99 0.91 -2.04
N LEU A 277 30.14 0.50 -2.97
CA LEU A 277 30.57 -0.11 -4.24
C LEU A 277 30.86 0.93 -5.32
N ILE A 278 30.16 2.06 -5.29
CA ILE A 278 30.08 2.98 -6.44
C ILE A 278 30.67 4.37 -6.17
N TYR A 279 31.24 4.61 -4.98
CA TYR A 279 31.63 5.96 -4.50
C TYR A 279 32.50 6.79 -5.46
N ASP A 280 33.29 6.14 -6.31
CA ASP A 280 34.16 6.74 -7.33
C ASP A 280 33.83 6.28 -8.76
N LEU A 281 32.75 5.51 -8.97
CA LEU A 281 32.36 4.95 -10.27
C LEU A 281 31.26 5.75 -10.97
N ILE A 282 30.56 6.61 -10.23
CA ILE A 282 29.38 7.35 -10.68
C ILE A 282 29.41 8.81 -10.23
N PRO A 283 28.61 9.70 -10.84
CA PRO A 283 28.46 11.07 -10.36
C PRO A 283 28.00 11.11 -8.89
N LYS A 284 28.54 12.08 -8.14
CA LYS A 284 28.22 12.29 -6.72
C LYS A 284 26.71 12.37 -6.45
N THR A 285 25.94 12.94 -7.37
CA THR A 285 24.47 13.06 -7.25
C THR A 285 23.77 11.69 -7.15
N VAL A 286 24.25 10.68 -7.89
CA VAL A 286 23.70 9.32 -7.84
C VAL A 286 24.20 8.60 -6.58
N LEU A 287 25.41 8.90 -6.09
CA LEU A 287 25.93 8.36 -4.83
C LEU A 287 25.12 8.90 -3.63
N ASP A 288 24.84 10.19 -3.62
CA ASP A 288 24.03 10.86 -2.60
C ASP A 288 22.62 10.24 -2.58
N GLY A 289 22.04 9.96 -3.75
CA GLY A 289 20.75 9.28 -3.86
C GLY A 289 20.77 7.84 -3.32
N TRP A 290 21.77 7.03 -3.64
CA TRP A 290 21.92 5.69 -3.04
C TRP A 290 22.12 5.73 -1.53
N THR A 291 22.82 6.75 -1.04
CA THR A 291 23.01 6.97 0.40
C THR A 291 21.68 7.30 1.08
N ALA A 292 20.85 8.12 0.46
CA ALA A 292 19.50 8.41 0.93
C ALA A 292 18.60 7.17 0.93
N ILE A 293 18.65 6.36 -0.15
CA ILE A 293 17.94 5.08 -0.24
C ILE A 293 18.37 4.13 0.89
N GLY A 294 19.68 3.97 1.12
CA GLY A 294 20.18 3.09 2.17
C GLY A 294 19.67 3.48 3.56
N LYS A 295 19.67 4.78 3.87
CA LYS A 295 19.08 5.30 5.11
C LYS A 295 17.57 5.06 5.18
N LEU A 296 16.85 5.23 4.07
CA LEU A 296 15.39 5.10 4.02
C LEU A 296 14.99 3.64 4.26
N VAL A 297 15.69 2.71 3.61
CA VAL A 297 15.50 1.27 3.77
C VAL A 297 15.70 0.85 5.22
N VAL A 298 16.65 1.43 5.96
CA VAL A 298 16.79 1.13 7.39
C VAL A 298 15.54 1.57 8.16
N LEU A 299 15.07 2.80 7.95
CA LEU A 299 13.91 3.35 8.69
C LEU A 299 12.61 2.58 8.39
N ILE A 300 12.31 2.29 7.12
CA ILE A 300 11.04 1.64 6.75
C ILE A 300 10.99 0.16 7.15
N TRP A 301 12.13 -0.47 7.43
CA TRP A 301 12.21 -1.84 7.94
C TRP A 301 12.46 -1.92 9.46
N HIS A 302 12.34 -0.80 10.19
CA HIS A 302 12.35 -0.84 11.65
C HIS A 302 11.24 -1.75 12.17
N THR A 303 11.59 -2.69 13.04
CA THR A 303 10.64 -3.58 13.73
C THR A 303 10.17 -3.00 15.07
N GLU A 304 10.85 -1.98 15.58
CA GLU A 304 10.56 -1.34 16.86
C GLU A 304 10.91 0.15 16.77
N ILE A 305 10.02 1.02 17.24
CA ILE A 305 10.24 2.47 17.31
C ILE A 305 10.19 2.85 18.78
N THR A 306 11.35 3.16 19.35
CA THR A 306 11.48 3.49 20.78
C THR A 306 11.10 4.94 21.06
N ASP A 307 11.47 5.85 20.15
CA ASP A 307 11.10 7.27 20.20
C ASP A 307 10.43 7.65 18.87
N MET A 308 9.14 7.94 18.93
CA MET A 308 8.34 8.28 17.76
C MET A 308 8.66 9.67 17.22
N GLU A 309 9.00 10.64 18.07
CA GLU A 309 9.32 12.00 17.64
C GLU A 309 10.67 12.04 16.91
N GLU A 310 11.68 11.37 17.46
CA GLU A 310 13.00 11.26 16.81
C GLU A 310 12.91 10.50 15.48
N TYR A 311 12.14 9.40 15.45
CA TYR A 311 11.91 8.63 14.24
C TYR A 311 11.24 9.48 13.15
N LEU A 312 10.16 10.21 13.49
CA LEU A 312 9.45 11.07 12.55
C LEU A 312 10.30 12.25 12.07
N ALA A 313 11.11 12.85 12.95
CA ALA A 313 12.05 13.91 12.59
C ALA A 313 13.09 13.40 11.59
N THR A 314 13.68 12.23 11.86
CA THR A 314 14.66 11.59 10.98
C THR A 314 14.04 11.22 9.63
N LEU A 315 12.86 10.60 9.64
CA LEU A 315 12.15 10.20 8.43
C LEU A 315 11.78 11.41 7.57
N THR A 316 11.32 12.51 8.19
CA THR A 316 10.92 13.74 7.48
C THR A 316 12.12 14.47 6.89
N CYS A 317 13.24 14.54 7.62
CA CYS A 317 14.50 15.09 7.10
C CYS A 317 14.99 14.28 5.89
N LEU A 318 14.92 12.95 5.99
CA LEU A 318 15.33 12.07 4.90
C LEU A 318 14.40 12.17 3.69
N HIS A 319 13.08 12.26 3.91
CA HIS A 319 12.08 12.47 2.88
C HIS A 319 12.37 13.74 2.07
N SER A 320 12.61 14.86 2.75
CA SER A 320 13.01 16.13 2.11
C SER A 320 14.28 15.96 1.26
N THR A 321 15.29 15.28 1.80
CA THR A 321 16.55 15.03 1.09
C THR A 321 16.33 14.15 -0.14
N PHE A 322 15.66 13.01 0.02
CA PHE A 322 15.44 12.02 -1.03
C PHE A 322 14.67 12.60 -2.22
N TRP A 323 13.58 13.35 -1.99
CA TRP A 323 12.80 13.92 -3.08
C TRP A 323 13.49 15.07 -3.79
N THR A 324 14.27 15.87 -3.05
CA THR A 324 15.14 16.87 -3.68
C THR A 324 16.04 16.20 -4.73
N TRP A 325 16.56 15.00 -4.46
CA TRP A 325 17.39 14.24 -5.41
C TRP A 325 16.60 13.59 -6.55
N TYR A 326 15.44 13.00 -6.26
CA TYR A 326 14.62 12.35 -7.29
C TYR A 326 14.22 13.34 -8.41
N HIS A 327 14.00 14.60 -8.07
CA HIS A 327 13.76 15.69 -9.02
C HIS A 327 14.94 15.99 -9.96
N PHE A 328 16.18 15.70 -9.58
CA PHE A 328 17.35 15.95 -10.43
C PHE A 328 17.66 14.81 -11.39
N LEU A 329 16.98 13.66 -11.25
CA LEU A 329 17.24 12.46 -12.05
C LEU A 329 16.23 12.25 -13.18
N ASN A 330 15.12 12.97 -13.18
CA ASN A 330 14.11 13.03 -14.24
C ASN A 330 14.05 14.42 -14.86
#